data_AF-A0A2C6AIE6-F1
#
_entry.id   AF-A0A2C6AIE6-F1
#
_cell.length_a   1.000
_cell.length_b   1.000
_cell.length_c   1.000
_cell.angle_alpha   90.00
_cell.angle_beta   90.00
_cell.angle_gamma   90.00
#
_symmetry.space_group_name_H-M   'P 1'
#
loop_
_entity.id
_entity.type
_entity.pdbx_description
1 polymer ?
#
loop_
_entity_poly.entity_id
_entity_poly.type
_entity_poly.pdbx_seq_one_letter_code
_entity_poly.pdbx_strand_id
1 'polypeptide(L)'
;MLSRVRRIAAKQRPARLDLIPKLWTQLLANQAPASTSNWVPLSPRRLQGMLPQRIARAPALRSGLAATRRLPTTQRRGFLPPQYSDRKILDDKFPDRIQLSDAEDPEVNGGYINPPRIKRQFRDPYGDWWDKQERRNFGEPMHEDNDILGMFSPHEYTWTTTGPALIMFGTFVATFLGVCGVVYLCYPDKPAYPREFEGGLERELGGPGARRARMPGDPDP
;
A
#
# COMPACT_ATOMS: atom_id res chain seq x y z
N MET A 1 -67.37 18.60 -23.32
CA MET A 1 -67.78 17.34 -22.67
C MET A 1 -66.54 16.60 -22.19
N LEU A 2 -66.33 16.60 -20.87
CA LEU A 2 -65.81 15.49 -20.07
C LEU A 2 -64.36 14.99 -20.30
N SER A 3 -63.44 15.63 -19.57
CA SER A 3 -62.69 14.98 -18.47
C SER A 3 -62.23 13.52 -18.64
N ARG A 4 -61.13 13.31 -19.38
CA ARG A 4 -60.20 12.16 -19.24
C ARG A 4 -58.85 12.73 -19.69
N VAL A 5 -57.81 12.92 -18.87
CA VAL A 5 -56.98 11.91 -18.22
C VAL A 5 -56.17 12.59 -17.11
N ARG A 6 -56.73 12.67 -15.90
CA ARG A 6 -55.98 12.91 -14.66
C ARG A 6 -56.40 11.84 -13.66
N ARG A 7 -55.41 11.23 -13.00
CA ARG A 7 -55.51 10.25 -11.90
C ARG A 7 -55.72 8.79 -12.30
N ILE A 8 -54.61 8.13 -12.64
CA ILE A 8 -54.36 6.73 -12.28
C ILE A 8 -52.94 6.66 -11.70
N ALA A 9 -52.79 5.92 -10.60
CA ALA A 9 -51.54 5.54 -9.92
C ALA A 9 -50.87 6.55 -8.96
N ALA A 10 -51.63 6.97 -7.94
CA ALA A 10 -51.05 7.09 -6.60
C ALA A 10 -51.53 5.88 -5.78
N LYS A 11 -50.63 5.32 -4.95
CA LYS A 11 -50.87 4.35 -3.85
C LYS A 11 -50.48 2.89 -4.13
N GLN A 12 -49.18 2.61 -4.01
CA GLN A 12 -48.66 1.41 -3.34
C GLN A 12 -47.17 1.61 -3.04
N ARG A 13 -46.85 2.07 -1.82
CA ARG A 13 -45.51 1.98 -1.25
C ARG A 13 -45.40 0.60 -0.59
N PRO A 14 -44.51 -0.31 -1.02
CA PRO A 14 -44.21 -1.49 -0.22
C PRO A 14 -43.35 -1.05 0.98
N ALA A 15 -43.96 -1.13 2.16
CA ALA A 15 -43.22 -1.18 3.41
C ALA A 15 -42.26 -2.38 3.39
N ARG A 16 -41.19 -2.27 4.18
CA ARG A 16 -40.28 -3.35 4.63
C ARG A 16 -39.00 -3.50 3.80
N LEU A 17 -37.99 -2.71 4.16
CA LEU A 17 -36.58 -3.13 4.28
C LEU A 17 -35.76 -2.14 5.16
N ASP A 18 -36.40 -1.59 6.22
CA ASP A 18 -35.72 -0.80 7.27
C ASP A 18 -35.31 -1.68 8.45
N LEU A 19 -34.56 -2.75 8.16
CA LEU A 19 -33.79 -3.48 9.16
C LEU A 19 -32.33 -3.41 8.70
N ILE A 20 -31.45 -2.96 9.62
CA ILE A 20 -30.03 -2.61 9.44
C ILE A 20 -29.86 -1.11 9.12
N PRO A 21 -30.06 -0.22 10.13
CA PRO A 21 -28.94 0.11 11.00
C PRO A 21 -29.40 0.45 12.44
N LYS A 22 -29.40 -0.54 13.34
CA LYS A 22 -29.69 -0.33 14.78
C LYS A 22 -28.63 -0.89 15.73
N LEU A 23 -27.46 -1.29 15.20
CA LEU A 23 -26.35 -1.84 15.98
C LEU A 23 -25.12 -0.92 16.07
N TRP A 24 -25.15 0.26 15.44
CA TRP A 24 -24.05 1.23 15.49
C TRP A 24 -24.33 2.48 16.33
N THR A 25 -25.58 2.69 16.75
CA THR A 25 -25.99 3.85 17.57
C THR A 25 -25.91 3.61 19.08
N GLN A 26 -25.55 2.41 19.54
CA GLN A 26 -25.37 2.12 20.99
C GLN A 26 -23.91 2.07 21.48
N LEU A 27 -22.90 2.14 20.59
CA LEU A 27 -21.49 2.11 21.00
C LEU A 27 -20.84 3.50 21.18
N LEU A 28 -21.55 4.59 20.85
CA LEU A 28 -21.05 5.97 20.92
C LEU A 28 -21.73 6.83 22.00
N ALA A 29 -22.63 6.26 22.82
CA ALA A 29 -23.39 6.99 23.83
C ALA A 29 -22.81 6.95 25.26
N ASN A 30 -21.63 6.33 25.47
CA ASN A 30 -20.98 6.22 26.78
C ASN A 30 -19.71 7.08 26.90
N GLN A 31 -19.74 8.31 26.39
CA GLN A 31 -18.76 9.33 26.71
C GLN A 31 -19.49 10.62 27.09
N ALA A 32 -19.75 10.78 28.39
CA ALA A 32 -20.08 12.07 28.98
C ALA A 32 -18.93 12.51 29.90
N PRO A 33 -18.58 13.83 29.90
CA PRO A 33 -17.40 14.37 30.56
C PRO A 33 -17.67 14.75 32.02
N ALA A 34 -16.69 14.55 32.90
CA ALA A 34 -16.72 15.05 34.27
C ALA A 34 -15.54 15.99 34.56
N SER A 35 -15.93 17.17 35.00
CA SER A 35 -15.20 18.37 35.36
C SER A 35 -14.23 18.20 36.54
N THR A 36 -13.06 18.85 36.40
CA THR A 36 -12.28 19.60 37.41
C THR A 36 -12.04 19.04 38.82
N SER A 37 -10.75 19.00 39.16
CA SER A 37 -10.11 19.64 40.32
C SER A 37 -9.31 18.73 41.27
N ASN A 38 -8.07 19.19 41.49
CA ASN A 38 -7.21 19.02 42.66
C ASN A 38 -6.26 17.81 42.74
N TRP A 39 -4.99 18.14 42.48
CA TRP A 39 -3.77 17.45 42.92
C TRP A 39 -3.59 17.52 44.45
N VAL A 40 -3.16 16.42 45.09
CA VAL A 40 -2.06 16.35 46.10
C VAL A 40 -1.62 14.87 46.26
N PRO A 41 -0.31 14.54 46.27
CA PRO A 41 0.20 13.19 46.53
C PRO A 41 0.52 12.98 48.03
N LEU A 42 0.21 11.80 48.58
CA LEU A 42 0.72 11.35 49.87
C LEU A 42 1.34 9.96 49.74
N SER A 43 2.62 9.89 50.10
CA SER A 43 3.49 8.71 50.13
C SER A 43 3.31 7.91 51.45
N PRO A 44 3.96 6.74 51.64
CA PRO A 44 3.28 5.47 51.90
C PRO A 44 3.24 5.07 53.38
N ARG A 45 2.13 4.45 53.82
CA ARG A 45 2.06 3.76 55.13
C ARG A 45 2.11 2.25 54.99
N ARG A 46 3.28 1.75 55.38
CA ARG A 46 3.68 0.39 55.70
C ARG A 46 2.61 -0.33 56.56
N LEU A 47 2.03 -1.41 56.05
CA LEU A 47 1.36 -2.43 56.85
C LEU A 47 2.08 -3.77 56.60
N GLN A 48 2.76 -4.22 57.64
CA GLN A 48 3.38 -5.53 57.73
C GLN A 48 2.28 -6.57 57.99
N GLY A 49 2.13 -7.52 57.08
CA GLY A 49 1.35 -8.74 57.27
C GLY A 49 2.23 -9.94 56.92
N MET A 50 2.67 -10.65 57.95
CA MET A 50 3.49 -11.86 57.88
C MET A 50 2.66 -13.03 57.35
N LEU A 51 3.14 -13.73 56.31
CA LEU A 51 2.77 -15.12 56.04
C LEU A 51 4.01 -15.92 55.58
N PRO A 52 4.16 -17.18 56.06
CA PRO A 52 5.43 -17.91 56.04
C PRO A 52 5.75 -18.53 54.67
N GLN A 53 6.96 -18.24 54.16
CA GLN A 53 7.57 -18.94 53.03
C GLN A 53 7.98 -20.35 53.43
N ARG A 54 7.27 -21.35 52.90
CA ARG A 54 7.77 -22.72 52.75
C ARG A 54 7.58 -23.15 51.30
N ILE A 55 8.60 -22.99 50.47
CA ILE A 55 8.77 -23.81 49.26
C ILE A 55 10.26 -24.14 49.12
N ALA A 56 10.51 -25.44 48.99
CA ALA A 56 11.80 -26.10 48.95
C ALA A 56 12.69 -25.63 47.77
N ARG A 57 14.00 -25.53 48.03
CA ARG A 57 15.03 -25.46 47.00
C ARG A 57 15.36 -26.88 46.53
N ALA A 58 15.04 -27.20 45.28
CA ALA A 58 15.62 -28.34 44.57
C ALA A 58 16.90 -27.90 43.82
N PRO A 59 17.95 -28.72 43.74
CA PRO A 59 19.16 -28.38 42.98
C PRO A 59 18.93 -28.65 41.49
N ALA A 60 19.08 -27.62 40.66
CA ALA A 60 19.04 -27.76 39.20
C ALA A 60 20.38 -28.32 38.68
N LEU A 61 20.36 -29.57 38.23
CA LEU A 61 21.42 -30.17 37.42
C LEU A 61 20.98 -30.15 35.94
N ARG A 62 21.57 -29.21 35.21
CA ARG A 62 21.93 -29.20 33.77
C ARG A 62 20.96 -29.81 32.75
N SER A 63 20.53 -28.97 31.81
CA SER A 63 20.43 -29.34 30.40
C SER A 63 20.86 -28.13 29.56
N GLY A 64 21.95 -28.29 28.82
CA GLY A 64 22.39 -27.33 27.81
C GLY A 64 21.56 -27.45 26.53
N LEU A 65 21.85 -26.53 25.61
CA LEU A 65 21.31 -26.37 24.24
C LEU A 65 20.08 -25.45 24.15
N ALA A 66 20.35 -24.15 23.92
CA ALA A 66 19.93 -23.42 22.71
C ALA A 66 20.15 -21.92 22.94
N ALA A 67 21.41 -21.48 22.97
CA ALA A 67 21.69 -20.11 22.59
C ALA A 67 21.38 -20.00 21.10
N THR A 68 20.15 -19.62 20.75
CA THR A 68 19.80 -19.20 19.41
C THR A 68 20.67 -17.99 19.08
N ARG A 69 21.83 -18.22 18.46
CA ARG A 69 22.59 -17.18 17.79
C ARG A 69 21.65 -16.58 16.76
N ARG A 70 21.08 -15.42 17.05
CA ARG A 70 20.46 -14.58 16.03
C ARG A 70 21.56 -14.34 15.00
N LEU A 71 21.39 -14.92 13.81
CA LEU A 71 22.23 -14.56 12.67
C LEU A 71 22.08 -13.05 12.49
N PRO A 72 23.16 -12.26 12.37
CA PRO A 72 23.04 -10.87 11.97
C PRO A 72 22.55 -10.85 10.52
N THR A 73 21.23 -10.80 10.33
CA THR A 73 20.62 -10.51 9.04
C THR A 73 20.87 -9.05 8.72
N THR A 74 22.06 -8.76 8.20
CA THR A 74 22.31 -7.56 7.40
C THR A 74 23.38 -7.92 6.38
N GLN A 75 23.02 -8.74 5.40
CA GLN A 75 23.75 -8.76 4.14
C GLN A 75 23.32 -7.52 3.33
N ARG A 76 23.77 -6.34 3.76
CA ARG A 76 23.83 -5.17 2.88
C ARG A 76 25.11 -5.30 2.06
N ARG A 77 25.07 -6.11 1.01
CA ARG A 77 26.10 -6.09 -0.02
C ARG A 77 25.40 -5.78 -1.34
N GLY A 78 25.11 -4.49 -1.55
CA GLY A 78 25.05 -4.00 -2.91
C GLY A 78 26.41 -4.24 -3.56
N PHE A 79 26.42 -4.51 -4.86
CA PHE A 79 27.63 -4.69 -5.66
C PHE A 79 28.48 -3.40 -5.76
N LEU A 80 27.95 -2.27 -5.29
CA LEU A 80 28.57 -0.96 -5.40
C LEU A 80 29.51 -0.68 -4.22
N PRO A 81 30.65 -0.02 -4.47
CA PRO A 81 31.52 0.46 -3.41
C PRO A 81 30.76 1.36 -2.41
N PRO A 82 31.15 1.37 -1.12
CA PRO A 82 30.51 2.20 -0.09
C PRO A 82 30.37 3.68 -0.50
N GLN A 83 31.34 4.19 -1.28
CA GLN A 83 31.37 5.53 -1.86
C GLN A 83 30.14 5.90 -2.72
N TYR A 84 29.43 4.91 -3.27
CA TYR A 84 28.25 5.10 -4.11
C TYR A 84 26.95 4.63 -3.47
N SER A 85 27.01 3.79 -2.44
CA SER A 85 25.82 3.18 -1.81
C SER A 85 25.52 3.71 -0.42
N ASP A 86 26.50 4.29 0.26
CA ASP A 86 26.31 4.78 1.62
C ASP A 86 25.43 6.01 1.61
N ARG A 87 24.30 5.91 2.30
CA ARG A 87 23.29 6.98 2.39
C ARG A 87 23.92 8.30 2.83
N LYS A 88 24.81 8.28 3.83
CA LYS A 88 25.51 9.49 4.29
C LYS A 88 26.31 10.17 3.19
N ILE A 89 27.02 9.40 2.36
CA ILE A 89 27.81 9.93 1.24
C ILE A 89 26.90 10.45 0.14
N LEU A 90 25.77 9.80 -0.10
CA LEU A 90 24.76 10.27 -1.05
C LEU A 90 24.07 11.54 -0.57
N ASP A 91 23.71 11.63 0.70
CA ASP A 91 23.08 12.80 1.31
C ASP A 91 24.05 14.00 1.31
N ASP A 92 25.35 13.77 1.56
CA ASP A 92 26.40 14.80 1.47
C ASP A 92 26.64 15.28 0.03
N LYS A 93 26.56 14.37 -0.95
CA LYS A 93 26.82 14.66 -2.38
C LYS A 93 25.61 15.24 -3.10
N PHE A 94 24.41 14.85 -2.67
CA PHE A 94 23.11 15.23 -3.20
C PHE A 94 22.22 15.68 -2.03
N PRO A 95 22.52 16.85 -1.42
CA PRO A 95 21.65 17.37 -0.39
C PRO A 95 20.23 17.52 -0.95
N ASP A 96 19.24 17.24 -0.09
CA ASP A 96 17.83 17.44 -0.45
C ASP A 96 17.63 18.88 -0.91
N ARG A 97 16.83 19.06 -1.97
CA ARG A 97 16.46 20.39 -2.45
C ARG A 97 15.84 21.15 -1.28
N ILE A 98 16.41 22.32 -0.97
CA ILE A 98 15.86 23.22 0.04
C ILE A 98 14.43 23.56 -0.39
N GLN A 99 13.43 23.01 0.31
CA GLN A 99 12.03 23.35 0.09
C GLN A 99 11.75 24.62 0.90
N LEU A 100 11.82 25.76 0.22
CA LEU A 100 11.48 27.05 0.79
C LEU A 100 9.96 27.23 0.66
N SER A 101 9.33 27.81 1.68
CA SER A 101 7.94 28.22 1.57
C SER A 101 7.86 29.44 0.64
N ASP A 102 6.71 29.65 -0.01
CA ASP A 102 6.46 30.80 -0.90
C ASP A 102 6.72 32.17 -0.21
N ALA A 103 6.81 32.20 1.13
CA ALA A 103 7.07 33.39 1.92
C ALA A 103 8.56 33.57 2.30
N GLU A 104 9.36 32.51 2.30
CA GLU A 104 10.74 32.53 2.82
C GLU A 104 11.81 32.88 1.77
N ASP A 105 11.46 32.91 0.47
CA ASP A 105 12.44 33.18 -0.60
C ASP A 105 11.92 34.12 -1.69
N PRO A 106 12.08 35.44 -1.51
CA PRO A 106 11.69 36.42 -2.51
C PRO A 106 12.67 36.57 -3.69
N GLU A 107 13.79 35.84 -3.77
CA GLU A 107 14.86 36.15 -4.75
C GLU A 107 15.40 34.98 -5.59
N VAL A 108 15.09 33.71 -5.29
CA VAL A 108 15.59 32.57 -6.09
C VAL A 108 14.98 32.45 -7.49
N ASN A 109 13.79 33.01 -7.74
CA ASN A 109 13.15 32.98 -9.06
C ASN A 109 13.31 34.29 -9.87
N GLY A 110 14.28 35.14 -9.50
CA GLY A 110 14.57 36.38 -10.25
C GLY A 110 13.39 37.35 -10.38
N GLY A 111 12.48 37.37 -9.40
CA GLY A 111 11.28 38.22 -9.42
C GLY A 111 10.14 37.71 -10.30
N TYR A 112 10.19 36.47 -10.78
CA TYR A 112 9.11 35.86 -11.53
C TYR A 112 7.87 35.64 -10.64
N ILE A 113 6.70 36.08 -11.11
CA ILE A 113 5.43 35.92 -10.37
C ILE A 113 5.03 34.45 -10.46
N ASN A 114 5.17 33.72 -9.35
CA ASN A 114 4.81 32.31 -9.28
C ASN A 114 3.36 32.15 -8.80
N PRO A 115 2.37 31.86 -9.67
CA PRO A 115 1.00 31.59 -9.25
C PRO A 115 0.91 30.29 -8.44
N PRO A 116 -0.20 30.03 -7.72
CA PRO A 116 -0.37 28.80 -6.94
C PRO A 116 -0.17 27.53 -7.78
N ARG A 117 0.47 26.52 -7.16
CA ARG A 117 0.79 25.22 -7.76
C ARG A 117 -0.47 24.36 -7.97
N ILE A 118 -1.27 24.68 -8.99
CA ILE A 118 -2.52 23.98 -9.32
C ILE A 118 -2.42 23.40 -10.74
N LYS A 119 -2.63 22.09 -10.86
CA LYS A 119 -2.65 21.41 -12.16
C LYS A 119 -3.84 21.89 -13.00
N ARG A 120 -3.60 22.13 -14.29
CA ARG A 120 -4.62 22.64 -15.24
C ARG A 120 -5.83 21.71 -15.40
N GLN A 121 -5.64 20.43 -15.14
CA GLN A 121 -6.70 19.42 -15.11
C GLN A 121 -7.83 19.76 -14.13
N PHE A 122 -7.52 20.43 -13.01
CA PHE A 122 -8.50 20.81 -11.98
C PHE A 122 -9.17 22.15 -12.23
N ARG A 123 -8.73 22.89 -13.26
CA ARG A 123 -9.43 24.10 -13.68
C ARG A 123 -10.78 23.73 -14.28
N ASP A 124 -11.74 24.66 -14.17
CA ASP A 124 -13.10 24.46 -14.67
C ASP A 124 -13.09 24.04 -16.16
N PRO A 125 -13.55 22.83 -16.50
CA PRO A 125 -13.59 22.36 -17.89
C PRO A 125 -14.57 23.16 -18.76
N TYR A 126 -15.56 23.82 -18.17
CA TYR A 126 -16.59 24.58 -18.89
C TYR A 126 -16.29 26.08 -18.93
N GLY A 127 -15.15 26.51 -18.38
CA GLY A 127 -14.72 27.91 -18.39
C GLY A 127 -14.49 28.44 -19.81
N ASP A 128 -14.71 29.74 -19.99
CA ASP A 128 -14.47 30.41 -21.27
C ASP A 128 -12.99 30.74 -21.48
N TRP A 129 -12.15 29.70 -21.61
CA TRP A 129 -10.71 29.84 -21.82
C TRP A 129 -10.37 30.29 -23.24
N TRP A 130 -9.33 31.12 -23.39
CA TRP A 130 -8.75 31.48 -24.69
C TRP A 130 -8.15 30.25 -25.40
N ASP A 131 -7.35 29.47 -24.68
CA ASP A 131 -6.89 28.14 -25.09
C ASP A 131 -7.76 27.09 -24.39
N LYS A 132 -8.69 26.50 -25.14
CA LYS A 132 -9.62 25.48 -24.65
C LYS A 132 -8.94 24.17 -24.25
N GLN A 133 -7.85 23.79 -24.94
CA GLN A 133 -7.20 22.51 -24.71
C GLN A 133 -6.43 22.54 -23.40
N GLU A 134 -5.67 23.61 -23.19
CA GLU A 134 -4.87 23.80 -21.98
C GLU A 134 -5.63 24.46 -20.83
N ARG A 135 -6.86 24.94 -21.06
CA ARG A 135 -7.67 25.70 -20.08
C ARG A 135 -6.92 26.93 -19.56
N ARG A 136 -6.42 27.76 -20.49
CA ARG A 136 -5.57 28.91 -20.22
C ARG A 136 -6.08 30.18 -20.91
N ASN A 137 -5.96 31.31 -20.22
CA ASN A 137 -6.17 32.63 -20.79
C ASN A 137 -4.88 33.27 -21.31
N PHE A 138 -5.00 34.16 -22.29
CA PHE A 138 -3.84 34.90 -22.82
C PHE A 138 -3.32 35.89 -21.77
N GLY A 139 -2.00 35.90 -21.55
CA GLY A 139 -1.34 36.83 -20.62
C GLY A 139 -1.45 36.46 -19.13
N GLU A 140 -2.05 35.32 -18.77
CA GLU A 140 -2.03 34.85 -17.38
C GLU A 140 -0.61 34.45 -16.94
N PRO A 141 -0.18 34.79 -15.70
CA PRO A 141 1.09 34.29 -15.15
C PRO A 141 1.13 32.76 -15.16
N MET A 142 2.24 32.20 -15.63
CA MET A 142 2.43 30.76 -15.73
C MET A 142 3.25 30.27 -14.54
N HIS A 143 2.86 29.17 -13.90
CA HIS A 143 3.68 28.56 -12.84
C HIS A 143 5.03 28.11 -13.41
N GLU A 144 6.09 28.12 -12.60
CA GLU A 144 7.42 27.70 -13.05
C GLU A 144 7.44 26.23 -13.53
N ASP A 145 6.84 25.32 -12.75
CA ASP A 145 6.69 23.90 -13.08
C ASP A 145 5.50 23.62 -14.03
N ASN A 146 5.25 24.50 -15.00
CA ASN A 146 4.11 24.34 -15.91
C ASN A 146 4.22 23.12 -16.83
N ASP A 147 5.42 22.59 -17.03
CA ASP A 147 5.63 21.30 -17.71
C ASP A 147 4.98 20.13 -16.93
N ILE A 148 5.04 20.17 -15.60
CA ILE A 148 4.43 19.17 -14.71
C ILE A 148 2.96 19.52 -14.42
N LEU A 149 2.60 20.80 -14.34
CA LEU A 149 1.21 21.22 -14.08
C LEU A 149 0.34 21.37 -15.34
N GLY A 150 0.93 21.18 -16.52
CA GLY A 150 0.26 21.26 -17.81
C GLY A 150 -0.88 20.24 -17.99
N MET A 151 -1.73 20.44 -19.00
CA MET A 151 -2.79 19.47 -19.30
C MET A 151 -2.22 18.13 -19.81
N PHE A 152 -1.11 18.19 -20.54
CA PHE A 152 -0.46 17.01 -21.12
C PHE A 152 0.43 16.22 -20.15
N SER A 153 0.54 16.64 -18.89
CA SER A 153 1.29 15.89 -17.88
C SER A 153 0.45 14.74 -17.30
N PRO A 154 1.07 13.71 -16.68
CA PRO A 154 0.37 12.53 -16.17
C PRO A 154 -0.84 12.87 -15.29
N HIS A 155 -2.01 12.34 -15.65
CA HIS A 155 -3.29 12.68 -15.02
C HIS A 155 -3.29 12.44 -13.51
N GLU A 156 -3.82 13.40 -12.76
CA GLU A 156 -3.91 13.33 -11.30
C GLU A 156 -5.28 12.83 -10.87
N TYR A 157 -5.32 11.83 -9.98
CA TYR A 157 -6.55 11.21 -9.52
C TYR A 157 -6.89 11.69 -8.10
N THR A 158 -8.12 12.16 -7.88
CA THR A 158 -8.56 12.75 -6.59
C THR A 158 -9.37 11.81 -5.71
N TRP A 159 -9.74 10.63 -6.21
CA TRP A 159 -10.62 9.72 -5.48
C TRP A 159 -9.90 8.96 -4.35
N THR A 160 -8.57 8.83 -4.40
CA THR A 160 -7.76 8.17 -3.39
C THR A 160 -6.37 8.79 -3.32
N THR A 161 -5.65 8.56 -2.22
CA THR A 161 -4.25 8.96 -2.06
C THR A 161 -3.31 7.81 -2.40
N THR A 162 -2.04 8.11 -2.67
CA THR A 162 -1.03 7.13 -3.11
C THR A 162 -0.89 5.93 -2.16
N GLY A 163 -0.92 6.17 -0.85
CA GLY A 163 -0.76 5.10 0.15
C GLY A 163 -1.86 4.02 0.07
N PRO A 164 -3.14 4.37 0.30
CA PRO A 164 -4.26 3.47 0.12
C PRO A 164 -4.34 2.85 -1.28
N ALA A 165 -4.04 3.61 -2.35
CA ALA A 165 -4.03 3.09 -3.71
C ALA A 165 -3.03 1.92 -3.89
N LEU A 166 -1.82 2.08 -3.36
CA LEU A 166 -0.80 1.03 -3.40
C LEU A 166 -1.20 -0.19 -2.57
N ILE A 167 -1.88 0.02 -1.43
CA ILE A 167 -2.42 -1.08 -0.63
C ILE A 167 -3.49 -1.84 -1.41
N MET A 168 -4.45 -1.15 -2.02
CA MET A 168 -5.52 -1.79 -2.82
C MET A 168 -4.96 -2.57 -4.01
N PHE A 169 -4.02 -1.97 -4.75
CA PHE A 169 -3.39 -2.64 -5.88
C PHE A 169 -2.52 -3.83 -5.43
N GLY A 170 -1.72 -3.63 -4.38
CA GLY A 170 -0.84 -4.65 -3.83
C GLY A 170 -1.62 -5.84 -3.27
N THR A 171 -2.72 -5.60 -2.55
CA THR A 171 -3.58 -6.69 -2.05
C THR A 171 -4.24 -7.42 -3.20
N PHE A 172 -4.74 -6.74 -4.23
CA PHE A 172 -5.29 -7.39 -5.42
C PHE A 172 -4.27 -8.33 -6.07
N VAL A 173 -3.06 -7.84 -6.36
CA VAL A 173 -1.99 -8.64 -6.97
C VAL A 173 -1.59 -9.80 -6.07
N ALA A 174 -1.41 -9.55 -4.76
CA ALA A 174 -1.03 -10.57 -3.80
C ALA A 174 -2.09 -11.66 -3.66
N THR A 175 -3.37 -11.31 -3.61
CA THR A 175 -4.46 -12.28 -3.55
C THR A 175 -4.57 -13.07 -4.84
N PHE A 176 -4.49 -12.42 -6.00
CA PHE A 176 -4.55 -13.10 -7.30
C PHE A 176 -3.41 -14.11 -7.47
N LEU A 177 -2.16 -13.66 -7.28
CA LEU A 177 -0.99 -14.54 -7.38
C LEU A 177 -0.95 -15.58 -6.25
N GLY A 178 -1.45 -15.23 -5.06
CA GLY A 178 -1.59 -16.16 -3.95
C GLY A 178 -2.52 -17.32 -4.30
N VAL A 179 -3.68 -17.03 -4.90
CA VAL A 179 -4.61 -18.07 -5.36
C VAL A 179 -3.98 -18.90 -6.48
N CYS A 180 -3.35 -18.28 -7.48
CA CYS A 180 -2.64 -19.02 -8.53
C CYS A 180 -1.55 -19.94 -7.96
N GLY A 181 -0.80 -19.48 -6.97
CA GLY A 181 0.23 -20.27 -6.29
C GLY A 181 -0.35 -21.44 -5.50
N VAL A 182 -1.44 -21.24 -4.76
CA VAL A 182 -2.13 -22.32 -4.05
C VAL A 182 -2.68 -23.35 -5.04
N VAL A 183 -3.32 -22.90 -6.13
CA VAL A 183 -3.80 -23.80 -7.18
C VAL A 183 -2.64 -24.60 -7.76
N TYR A 184 -1.52 -23.96 -8.10
CA TYR A 184 -0.35 -24.65 -8.63
C TYR A 184 0.17 -25.74 -7.69
N LEU A 185 0.21 -25.49 -6.37
CA LEU A 185 0.70 -26.45 -5.39
C LEU A 185 -0.30 -27.57 -5.08
N CYS A 186 -1.60 -27.31 -5.20
CA CYS A 186 -2.66 -28.27 -4.89
C CYS A 186 -3.21 -28.98 -6.14
N TYR A 187 -2.76 -28.61 -7.34
CA TYR A 187 -3.24 -29.23 -8.56
C TYR A 187 -2.69 -30.66 -8.67
N PRO A 188 -3.54 -31.67 -8.93
CA PRO A 188 -3.08 -33.04 -9.08
C PRO A 188 -2.20 -33.17 -10.33
N ASP A 189 -1.21 -34.07 -10.24
CA ASP A 189 -0.37 -34.38 -11.38
C ASP A 189 -1.19 -34.93 -12.55
N LYS A 190 -0.65 -34.73 -13.76
CA LYS A 190 -1.31 -35.15 -14.98
C LYS A 190 -1.47 -36.68 -14.97
N PRO A 191 -2.68 -37.24 -15.19
CA PRO A 191 -2.92 -38.68 -15.21
C PRO A 191 -2.48 -39.33 -16.53
N ALA A 192 -1.45 -38.79 -17.19
CA ALA A 192 -0.94 -39.29 -18.45
C ALA A 192 0.58 -39.24 -18.43
N TYR A 193 1.18 -40.33 -18.85
CA TYR A 193 2.62 -40.45 -18.96
C TYR A 193 3.13 -39.46 -20.04
N PRO A 194 4.27 -38.78 -19.82
CA PRO A 194 4.92 -37.99 -20.85
C PRO A 194 5.15 -38.82 -22.11
N ARG A 195 4.93 -38.21 -23.28
CA ARG A 195 5.11 -38.89 -24.56
C ARG A 195 6.58 -39.25 -24.76
N GLU A 196 6.81 -40.52 -25.06
CA GLU A 196 8.13 -41.05 -25.38
C GLU A 196 8.34 -41.04 -26.89
N PHE A 197 9.62 -40.93 -27.27
CA PHE A 197 10.05 -40.94 -28.65
C PHE A 197 11.29 -41.79 -28.82
N GLU A 198 11.40 -42.46 -29.96
CA GLU A 198 12.54 -43.31 -30.31
C GLU A 198 13.84 -42.51 -30.27
N GLY A 199 14.83 -42.99 -29.52
CA GLY A 199 16.13 -42.31 -29.36
C GLY A 199 16.06 -40.89 -28.77
N GLY A 200 14.93 -40.50 -28.16
CA GLY A 200 14.75 -39.17 -27.57
C GLY A 200 14.83 -38.01 -28.57
N LEU A 201 14.65 -38.26 -29.87
CA LEU A 201 14.91 -37.31 -30.96
C LEU A 201 16.29 -36.64 -30.84
N GLU A 202 17.31 -37.34 -30.32
CA GLU A 202 18.61 -36.72 -30.06
C GLU A 202 19.22 -36.13 -31.34
N ARG A 203 19.11 -36.83 -32.47
CA ARG A 203 19.61 -36.36 -33.76
C ARG A 203 18.84 -35.14 -34.26
N GLU A 204 17.53 -35.12 -34.09
CA GLU A 204 16.63 -34.08 -34.59
C GLU A 204 16.66 -32.82 -33.69
N LEU A 205 16.97 -32.97 -32.40
CA LEU A 205 17.00 -31.87 -31.41
C LEU A 205 18.36 -31.19 -31.25
N GLY A 206 19.33 -31.49 -32.13
CA GLY A 206 20.63 -30.80 -32.15
C GLY A 206 21.83 -31.68 -31.78
N GLY A 207 21.63 -32.99 -31.68
CA GLY A 207 22.71 -33.96 -31.51
C GLY A 207 23.26 -34.06 -30.08
N PRO A 208 24.42 -34.72 -29.93
CA PRO A 208 25.02 -35.00 -28.63
C PRO A 208 25.30 -33.71 -27.84
N GLY A 209 24.58 -33.53 -26.73
CA GLY A 209 24.69 -32.36 -25.85
C GLY A 209 23.46 -31.44 -25.83
N ALA A 210 22.50 -31.63 -26.74
CA ALA A 210 21.21 -30.95 -26.69
C ALA A 210 20.25 -31.64 -25.71
N ARG A 211 19.27 -30.90 -25.17
CA ARG A 211 18.25 -31.46 -24.27
C ARG A 211 17.31 -32.38 -25.06
N ARG A 212 17.55 -33.69 -24.96
CA ARG A 212 16.73 -34.72 -25.62
C ARG A 212 15.30 -34.78 -25.09
N ALA A 213 14.39 -35.28 -25.92
CA ALA A 213 13.07 -35.71 -25.49
C ALA A 213 13.16 -37.03 -24.72
N ARG A 214 12.08 -37.37 -24.02
CA ARG A 214 12.00 -38.62 -23.25
C ARG A 214 12.02 -39.83 -24.18
N MET A 215 12.76 -40.88 -23.80
CA MET A 215 12.84 -42.12 -24.56
C MET A 215 12.36 -43.32 -23.72
N PRO A 216 11.95 -44.43 -24.37
CA PRO A 216 11.61 -45.65 -23.65
C PRO A 216 12.78 -46.15 -22.80
N GLY A 217 12.50 -46.47 -21.54
CA GLY A 217 13.52 -46.94 -20.56
C GLY A 217 14.14 -45.83 -19.71
N ASP A 218 13.75 -44.57 -19.91
CA ASP A 218 14.05 -43.52 -18.94
C ASP A 218 13.32 -43.75 -17.60
N PRO A 219 13.89 -43.32 -16.46
CA PRO A 219 13.22 -43.44 -15.17
C PRO A 219 11.87 -42.73 -15.18
N ASP A 220 10.91 -43.28 -14.42
CA ASP A 220 9.58 -42.68 -14.22
C ASP A 220 9.68 -41.22 -13.75
N PRO A 221 8.79 -40.35 -14.22
CA PRO A 221 8.87 -38.92 -13.98
C PRO A 221 8.33 -38.52 -12.59
#